data_AF-A0A920G3L4-F1
#
_entry.id   AF-A0A920G3L4-F1
#
_cell.length_a   1.000
_cell.length_b   1.000
_cell.length_c   1.000
_cell.angle_alpha   90.00
_cell.angle_beta   90.00
_cell.angle_gamma   90.00
#
_symmetry.space_group_name_H-M   'P 1'
#
loop_
_entity.id
_entity.type
_entity.pdbx_description
1 polymer ?
#
loop_
_entity_poly.entity_id
_entity_poly.type
_entity_poly.pdbx_seq_one_letter_code
_entity_poly.pdbx_strand_id
1 'polypeptide(L)'
;MGQLDPKSPAVIDVAGKADPKVTEMNAAAAITHDASGVPADCGILVDAWSTIAGVDGIWLAESKTAPLTGDSEFLTNWAGGGLYGYATVINVPQGASFGYDAVAISDHVAAGATGSDMHYQPGDIRPNFTDSALDMTAVVSVNGAATEVDFSGDYDGDAVSRLQALNATIMASEVYNDYVTDTAIAATTDWLMTFPTKAFHVSNGVTEPVEPFSELWTGQSACEPTSLGAVDREESTPPPPPAPGSAGPDFSPAPPTPPGPAPSNNDVPLCYEATIVQFGTESAMGSDTVAVGVNAFLDASNGWATISMLPAALDGTLDLCGTDGDSTTLPDQTDPCDRTITGDSAGADVNMTGLPVVGFAVQKYVNGSANSSGALANYGMSTEHKSCVAISGAIANEC
;
A
#
# COMPACT_ATOMS: atom_id res chain seq x y z
N MET A 1 -5.93 -11.40 18.72
CA MET A 1 -6.02 -12.76 19.31
C MET A 1 -4.64 -13.35 19.23
N GLY A 2 -4.04 -13.60 20.39
CA GLY A 2 -2.59 -13.65 20.56
C GLY A 2 -1.96 -14.91 20.01
N GLN A 3 -0.77 -14.76 19.44
CA GLN A 3 0.10 -15.87 19.05
C GLN A 3 0.75 -16.57 20.27
N LEU A 4 0.56 -16.04 21.48
CA LEU A 4 0.98 -16.67 22.73
C LEU A 4 0.11 -17.89 23.02
N ASP A 5 0.71 -19.01 23.42
CA ASP A 5 0.00 -20.24 23.77
C ASP A 5 -0.44 -20.19 25.25
N PRO A 6 -1.75 -20.09 25.56
CA PRO A 6 -2.25 -20.12 26.93
C PRO A 6 -1.95 -21.41 27.68
N LYS A 7 -1.64 -22.50 26.95
CA LYS A 7 -1.29 -23.81 27.50
C LYS A 7 0.21 -24.05 27.60
N SER A 8 1.04 -23.09 27.17
CA SER A 8 2.49 -23.21 27.32
C SER A 8 2.86 -23.34 28.81
N PRO A 9 3.84 -24.20 29.16
CA PRO A 9 4.50 -24.10 30.45
C PRO A 9 5.06 -22.69 30.68
N ALA A 10 5.04 -22.23 31.93
CA ALA A 10 5.69 -20.99 32.32
C ALA A 10 7.21 -21.20 32.33
N VAL A 11 7.87 -20.76 31.27
CA VAL A 11 9.33 -20.79 31.14
C VAL A 11 9.94 -19.41 31.38
N ILE A 12 9.19 -18.32 31.15
CA ILE A 12 9.64 -16.95 31.39
C ILE A 12 9.66 -16.65 32.90
N ASP A 13 8.54 -16.86 33.60
CA ASP A 13 8.46 -16.72 35.06
C ASP A 13 8.35 -18.08 35.77
N VAL A 14 9.47 -18.82 35.79
CA VAL A 14 9.59 -20.14 36.44
C VAL A 14 9.54 -20.11 37.97
N ALA A 15 9.47 -18.93 38.60
CA ALA A 15 9.62 -18.82 40.04
C ALA A 15 8.61 -17.88 40.71
N GLY A 16 7.66 -17.31 39.96
CA GLY A 16 6.73 -16.30 40.49
C GLY A 16 7.48 -15.05 40.98
N LYS A 17 8.64 -14.76 40.39
CA LYS A 17 9.57 -13.76 40.95
C LYS A 17 9.10 -12.33 40.73
N ALA A 18 8.27 -12.11 39.70
CA ALA A 18 7.67 -10.81 39.41
C ALA A 18 6.47 -10.51 40.33
N ASP A 19 5.61 -11.51 40.61
CA ASP A 19 4.52 -11.41 41.59
C ASP A 19 4.55 -12.55 42.62
N PRO A 20 4.86 -12.26 43.91
CA PRO A 20 4.85 -13.25 44.98
C PRO A 20 3.46 -13.84 45.30
N LYS A 21 2.38 -13.39 44.64
CA LYS A 21 1.03 -13.96 44.75
C LYS A 21 0.76 -15.08 43.74
N VAL A 22 1.65 -15.35 42.77
CA VAL A 22 1.42 -16.35 41.72
C VAL A 22 2.53 -17.40 41.70
N THR A 23 2.15 -18.68 41.71
CA THR A 23 3.04 -19.83 41.53
C THR A 23 3.26 -20.06 40.03
N GLU A 24 4.25 -19.40 39.44
CA GLU A 24 4.62 -19.51 38.01
C GLU A 24 3.53 -19.04 37.02
N MET A 25 3.88 -18.16 36.08
CA MET A 25 2.92 -17.56 35.14
C MET A 25 3.52 -17.51 33.72
N ASN A 26 2.75 -17.98 32.74
CA ASN A 26 3.10 -17.81 31.33
C ASN A 26 2.66 -16.43 30.81
N ALA A 27 3.27 -15.96 29.73
CA ALA A 27 3.04 -14.66 29.12
C ALA A 27 1.58 -14.45 28.70
N ALA A 28 0.90 -15.51 28.21
CA ALA A 28 -0.51 -15.43 27.86
C ALA A 28 -1.38 -15.11 29.10
N ALA A 29 -1.15 -15.77 30.23
CA ALA A 29 -1.83 -15.50 31.50
C ALA A 29 -1.47 -14.10 32.03
N ALA A 30 -0.21 -13.68 31.87
CA ALA A 30 0.30 -12.38 32.31
C ALA A 30 -0.43 -11.19 31.67
N ILE A 31 -0.80 -11.30 30.39
CA ILE A 31 -1.51 -10.24 29.67
C ILE A 31 -3.04 -10.40 29.68
N THR A 32 -3.55 -11.51 30.22
CA THR A 32 -5.00 -11.74 30.27
C THR A 32 -5.63 -10.76 31.24
N HIS A 33 -6.61 -9.99 30.75
CA HIS A 33 -7.32 -9.00 31.55
C HIS A 33 -8.37 -9.67 32.42
N ASP A 34 -8.44 -9.28 33.69
CA ASP A 34 -9.50 -9.72 34.59
C ASP A 34 -10.81 -8.91 34.39
N ALA A 35 -11.79 -9.14 35.26
CA ALA A 35 -13.08 -8.44 35.22
C ALA A 35 -12.96 -6.91 35.44
N SER A 36 -11.83 -6.42 35.95
CA SER A 36 -11.54 -4.98 36.10
C SER A 36 -10.85 -4.39 34.88
N GLY A 37 -10.53 -5.21 33.86
CA GLY A 37 -9.83 -4.77 32.66
C GLY A 37 -8.34 -4.51 32.90
N VAL A 38 -7.75 -5.15 33.92
CA VAL A 38 -6.32 -5.00 34.23
C VAL A 38 -5.61 -6.33 33.93
N PRO A 39 -4.49 -6.31 33.18
CA PRO A 39 -3.63 -7.49 33.00
C PRO A 39 -3.10 -8.02 34.33
N ALA A 40 -2.85 -9.32 34.42
CA ALA A 40 -2.33 -9.93 35.64
C ALA A 40 -0.93 -9.40 36.02
N ASP A 41 0.03 -9.40 35.08
CA ASP A 41 1.38 -8.86 35.31
C ASP A 41 2.13 -8.57 33.99
N CYS A 42 2.03 -7.35 33.47
CA CYS A 42 2.80 -6.96 32.27
C CYS A 42 4.32 -6.89 32.51
N GLY A 43 4.80 -6.92 33.75
CA GLY A 43 6.22 -6.89 34.08
C GLY A 43 6.96 -8.11 33.53
N ILE A 44 6.29 -9.27 33.47
CA ILE A 44 6.83 -10.51 32.92
C ILE A 44 7.31 -10.33 31.46
N LEU A 45 6.53 -9.61 30.64
CA LEU A 45 6.88 -9.37 29.23
C LEU A 45 8.02 -8.37 29.09
N VAL A 46 8.07 -7.36 29.97
CA VAL A 46 9.16 -6.38 30.01
C VAL A 46 10.46 -7.07 30.39
N ASP A 47 10.43 -7.92 31.41
CA ASP A 47 11.60 -8.65 31.90
C ASP A 47 12.11 -9.64 30.84
N ALA A 48 11.22 -10.30 30.10
CA ALA A 48 11.57 -11.21 29.01
C ALA A 48 12.40 -10.54 27.90
N TRP A 49 12.16 -9.26 27.64
CA TRP A 49 12.91 -8.45 26.66
C TRP A 49 14.04 -7.60 27.26
N SER A 50 14.26 -7.68 28.58
CA SER A 50 15.24 -6.85 29.30
C SER A 50 16.46 -7.63 29.76
N THR A 51 17.56 -6.92 30.01
CA THR A 51 18.69 -7.45 30.77
C THR A 51 18.60 -6.96 32.21
N ILE A 52 18.41 -7.87 33.16
CA ILE A 52 18.28 -7.55 34.59
C ILE A 52 19.47 -8.14 35.33
N ALA A 53 20.19 -7.29 36.07
CA ALA A 53 21.40 -7.67 36.80
C ALA A 53 22.45 -8.43 35.95
N GLY A 54 22.53 -8.09 34.65
CA GLY A 54 23.46 -8.72 33.71
C GLY A 54 22.99 -10.05 33.12
N VAL A 55 21.75 -10.46 33.36
CA VAL A 55 21.13 -11.66 32.77
C VAL A 55 20.03 -11.22 31.81
N ASP A 56 20.08 -11.70 30.58
CA ASP A 56 19.02 -11.45 29.60
C ASP A 56 17.76 -12.25 29.95
N GLY A 57 16.60 -11.63 29.75
CA GLY A 57 15.33 -12.33 29.69
C GLY A 57 15.29 -13.32 28.53
N ILE A 58 14.35 -14.27 28.59
CA ILE A 58 14.33 -15.40 27.66
C ILE A 58 14.18 -14.97 26.21
N TRP A 59 13.21 -14.09 25.90
CA TRP A 59 13.02 -13.61 24.54
C TRP A 59 14.22 -12.82 24.01
N LEU A 60 14.84 -11.99 24.86
CA LEU A 60 16.08 -11.29 24.50
C LEU A 60 17.26 -12.25 24.29
N ALA A 61 17.32 -13.35 25.03
CA ALA A 61 18.36 -14.36 24.85
C ALA A 61 18.15 -15.15 23.54
N GLU A 62 16.90 -15.51 23.24
CA GLU A 62 16.50 -16.19 21.99
C GLU A 62 16.76 -15.32 20.76
N SER A 63 16.41 -14.03 20.84
CA SER A 63 16.56 -13.08 19.72
C SER A 63 18.01 -12.77 19.33
N LYS A 64 18.99 -13.22 20.11
CA LYS A 64 20.42 -13.09 19.78
C LYS A 64 20.90 -14.17 18.80
N THR A 65 20.06 -15.16 18.53
CA THR A 65 20.32 -16.22 17.54
C THR A 65 19.25 -16.19 16.45
N ALA A 66 19.59 -16.62 15.24
CA ALA A 66 18.63 -16.70 14.15
C ALA A 66 17.41 -17.55 14.56
N PRO A 67 16.16 -17.10 14.28
CA PRO A 67 15.78 -16.03 13.34
C PRO A 67 15.68 -14.60 13.93
N LEU A 68 16.24 -14.36 15.12
CA LEU A 68 16.25 -13.07 15.83
C LEU A 68 14.90 -12.69 16.47
N THR A 69 14.06 -13.68 16.73
CA THR A 69 12.76 -13.55 17.41
C THR A 69 12.81 -14.10 18.83
N GLY A 70 11.87 -13.68 19.67
CA GLY A 70 11.59 -14.32 20.96
C GLY A 70 10.50 -15.37 20.79
N ASP A 71 10.81 -16.63 21.07
CA ASP A 71 9.99 -17.78 20.65
C ASP A 71 9.26 -18.47 21.80
N SER A 72 9.82 -18.40 23.01
CA SER A 72 9.25 -19.08 24.16
C SER A 72 7.80 -18.68 24.41
N GLU A 73 6.95 -19.68 24.67
CA GLU A 73 5.53 -19.56 25.02
C GLU A 73 4.60 -19.10 23.89
N PHE A 74 5.07 -19.12 22.64
CA PHE A 74 4.22 -18.94 21.46
C PHE A 74 3.61 -20.24 20.95
N LEU A 75 2.56 -20.12 20.14
CA LEU A 75 1.92 -21.23 19.44
C LEU A 75 2.89 -21.88 18.46
N THR A 76 2.86 -23.21 18.39
CA THR A 76 3.68 -23.99 17.46
C THR A 76 3.36 -23.73 15.99
N ASN A 77 2.13 -23.34 15.69
CA ASN A 77 1.71 -22.94 14.36
C ASN A 77 1.11 -21.53 14.44
N TRP A 78 1.39 -20.72 13.43
CA TRP A 78 0.80 -19.41 13.24
C TRP A 78 -0.73 -19.51 13.25
N ALA A 79 -1.36 -18.71 14.11
CA ALA A 79 -2.81 -18.60 14.21
C ALA A 79 -3.26 -17.19 13.77
N GLY A 80 -2.98 -16.82 12.53
CA GLY A 80 -3.38 -15.54 11.93
C GLY A 80 -4.50 -15.67 10.90
N GLY A 81 -4.76 -14.56 10.19
CA GLY A 81 -5.85 -14.43 9.22
C GLY A 81 -7.10 -13.74 9.80
N GLY A 82 -8.07 -13.44 8.92
CA GLY A 82 -9.32 -12.75 9.29
C GLY A 82 -9.12 -11.30 9.77
N LEU A 83 -8.00 -10.68 9.37
CA LEU A 83 -7.76 -9.26 9.63
C LEU A 83 -8.78 -8.44 8.84
N TYR A 84 -9.36 -7.46 9.51
CA TYR A 84 -10.19 -6.45 8.90
C TYR A 84 -9.95 -5.16 9.68
N GLY A 85 -10.17 -4.04 9.01
CA GLY A 85 -10.08 -2.72 9.60
C GLY A 85 -10.89 -1.76 8.79
N TYR A 86 -11.17 -0.61 9.37
CA TYR A 86 -11.70 0.54 8.65
C TYR A 86 -11.06 1.79 9.24
N ALA A 87 -10.99 2.84 8.44
CA ALA A 87 -10.55 4.14 8.90
C ALA A 87 -11.47 5.22 8.34
N THR A 88 -11.44 6.39 8.97
CA THR A 88 -12.25 7.53 8.58
C THR A 88 -11.36 8.75 8.39
N VAL A 89 -11.38 9.32 7.20
CA VAL A 89 -10.83 10.65 6.93
C VAL A 89 -11.85 11.68 7.37
N ILE A 90 -11.46 12.59 8.28
CA ILE A 90 -12.34 13.64 8.81
C ILE A 90 -11.84 15.00 8.34
N ASN A 91 -12.60 15.64 7.46
CA ASN A 91 -12.38 17.01 7.02
C ASN A 91 -13.23 17.95 7.90
N VAL A 92 -12.66 18.34 9.05
CA VAL A 92 -13.33 19.18 10.06
C VAL A 92 -13.75 20.55 9.50
N PRO A 93 -12.89 21.30 8.78
CA PRO A 93 -13.26 22.62 8.25
C PRO A 93 -14.49 22.60 7.35
N GLN A 94 -14.67 21.52 6.59
CA GLN A 94 -15.78 21.37 5.66
C GLN A 94 -16.90 20.46 6.21
N GLY A 95 -16.82 20.02 7.47
CA GLY A 95 -17.85 19.20 8.12
C GLY A 95 -18.17 17.90 7.36
N ALA A 96 -17.16 17.25 6.81
CA ALA A 96 -17.30 16.03 6.00
C ALA A 96 -16.44 14.89 6.56
N SER A 97 -16.89 13.65 6.36
CA SER A 97 -16.12 12.46 6.69
C SER A 97 -16.27 11.40 5.62
N PHE A 98 -15.21 10.63 5.39
CA PHE A 98 -15.16 9.56 4.41
C PHE A 98 -14.61 8.30 5.08
N GLY A 99 -15.40 7.23 5.15
CA GLY A 99 -14.98 5.96 5.73
C GLY A 99 -14.45 5.02 4.64
N TYR A 100 -13.39 4.28 4.90
CA TYR A 100 -12.90 3.27 3.95
C TYR A 100 -12.49 2.02 4.72
N ASP A 101 -12.59 0.87 4.05
CA ASP A 101 -12.14 -0.40 4.59
C ASP A 101 -10.64 -0.56 4.34
N ALA A 102 -9.93 -1.10 5.34
CA ALA A 102 -8.53 -1.43 5.20
C ALA A 102 -8.39 -2.68 4.33
N VAL A 103 -7.44 -2.67 3.39
CA VAL A 103 -7.10 -3.84 2.58
C VAL A 103 -6.30 -4.81 3.45
N ALA A 104 -6.86 -5.99 3.68
CA ALA A 104 -6.19 -7.08 4.38
C ALA A 104 -5.80 -8.16 3.38
N ILE A 105 -4.52 -8.51 3.35
CA ILE A 105 -4.00 -9.59 2.51
C ILE A 105 -4.17 -10.89 3.29
N SER A 106 -4.96 -11.80 2.73
CA SER A 106 -5.13 -13.14 3.30
C SER A 106 -3.85 -13.93 3.16
N ASP A 107 -3.58 -14.79 4.15
CA ASP A 107 -2.53 -15.81 4.08
C ASP A 107 -1.13 -15.26 3.73
N HIS A 108 -0.88 -13.99 4.09
CA HIS A 108 0.40 -13.33 3.79
C HIS A 108 1.59 -13.95 4.53
N VAL A 109 1.34 -14.54 5.72
CA VAL A 109 2.34 -15.32 6.46
C VAL A 109 2.36 -16.74 5.93
N ALA A 110 3.55 -17.20 5.55
CA ALA A 110 3.78 -18.47 4.90
C ALA A 110 3.24 -19.66 5.71
N ALA A 111 2.71 -20.66 5.00
CA ALA A 111 2.26 -21.89 5.63
C ALA A 111 3.42 -22.59 6.37
N GLY A 112 3.18 -22.98 7.62
CA GLY A 112 4.19 -23.61 8.47
C GLY A 112 4.98 -22.65 9.36
N ALA A 113 4.71 -21.34 9.27
CA ALA A 113 5.22 -20.37 10.24
C ALA A 113 4.75 -20.68 11.67
N THR A 114 5.56 -20.31 12.66
CA THR A 114 5.21 -20.40 14.09
C THR A 114 4.62 -19.09 14.59
N GLY A 115 3.99 -19.11 15.76
CA GLY A 115 3.41 -17.89 16.35
C GLY A 115 4.43 -16.80 16.66
N SER A 116 5.71 -17.13 16.78
CA SER A 116 6.78 -16.17 17.11
C SER A 116 7.56 -15.66 15.91
N ASP A 117 7.29 -16.12 14.69
CA ASP A 117 8.13 -15.82 13.51
C ASP A 117 8.22 -14.32 13.17
N MET A 118 7.32 -13.50 13.72
CA MET A 118 7.33 -12.03 13.60
C MET A 118 7.56 -11.29 14.94
N HIS A 119 7.95 -12.00 16.00
CA HIS A 119 8.11 -11.45 17.35
C HIS A 119 9.55 -10.97 17.59
N TYR A 120 9.94 -9.91 16.89
CA TYR A 120 11.25 -9.28 17.01
C TYR A 120 11.39 -8.44 18.29
N GLN A 121 12.65 -8.19 18.67
CA GLN A 121 12.97 -7.35 19.81
C GLN A 121 12.40 -5.93 19.65
N PRO A 122 11.88 -5.30 20.72
CA PRO A 122 11.47 -3.90 20.70
C PRO A 122 12.59 -2.97 20.18
N GLY A 123 12.27 -2.16 19.17
CA GLY A 123 13.22 -1.28 18.50
C GLY A 123 13.82 -1.83 17.21
N ASP A 124 13.56 -3.10 16.88
CA ASP A 124 13.76 -3.62 15.53
C ASP A 124 12.70 -2.99 14.58
N ILE A 125 13.09 -2.80 13.33
CA ILE A 125 12.20 -2.28 12.27
C ILE A 125 11.38 -3.40 11.61
N ARG A 126 11.60 -4.65 12.02
CA ARG A 126 10.83 -5.83 11.63
C ARG A 126 9.74 -6.15 12.67
N PRO A 127 8.65 -6.83 12.26
CA PRO A 127 8.39 -7.36 10.92
C PRO A 127 8.12 -6.25 9.90
N ASN A 128 8.48 -6.51 8.64
CA ASN A 128 8.21 -5.63 7.50
C ASN A 128 7.90 -6.50 6.26
N PHE A 129 7.73 -5.90 5.07
CA PHE A 129 7.35 -6.67 3.87
C PHE A 129 8.47 -7.53 3.26
N THR A 130 9.68 -7.54 3.84
CA THR A 130 10.77 -8.44 3.43
C THR A 130 11.02 -9.57 4.44
N ASP A 131 10.12 -9.72 5.41
CA ASP A 131 10.26 -10.68 6.50
C ASP A 131 10.28 -12.14 6.00
N SER A 132 11.16 -12.96 6.56
CA SER A 132 11.30 -14.39 6.20
C SER A 132 10.06 -15.24 6.52
N ALA A 133 9.15 -14.72 7.33
CA ALA A 133 7.87 -15.35 7.63
C ALA A 133 6.82 -15.17 6.51
N LEU A 134 7.02 -14.24 5.56
CA LEU A 134 6.07 -13.97 4.48
C LEU A 134 6.18 -14.98 3.34
N ASP A 135 5.10 -15.28 2.63
CA ASP A 135 5.21 -16.22 1.48
C ASP A 135 5.96 -15.59 0.28
N MET A 136 6.62 -16.43 -0.53
CA MET A 136 7.17 -16.06 -1.85
C MET A 136 6.21 -16.39 -2.99
N THR A 137 5.03 -16.91 -2.64
CA THR A 137 4.01 -17.33 -3.57
C THR A 137 2.79 -16.43 -3.46
N ALA A 138 2.18 -16.07 -4.58
CA ALA A 138 0.91 -15.36 -4.63
C ALA A 138 -0.16 -16.18 -5.32
N VAL A 139 -1.41 -16.03 -4.88
CA VAL A 139 -2.57 -16.54 -5.61
C VAL A 139 -3.21 -15.37 -6.35
N VAL A 140 -3.14 -15.39 -7.68
CA VAL A 140 -3.72 -14.38 -8.58
C VAL A 140 -4.84 -14.99 -9.41
N SER A 141 -5.71 -14.16 -9.99
CA SER A 141 -6.71 -14.61 -10.95
C SER A 141 -6.13 -14.56 -12.37
N VAL A 142 -6.24 -15.66 -13.12
CA VAL A 142 -5.89 -15.73 -14.54
C VAL A 142 -6.99 -16.46 -15.30
N ASN A 143 -7.61 -15.78 -16.25
CA ASN A 143 -8.87 -16.16 -16.91
C ASN A 143 -9.99 -16.56 -15.92
N GLY A 144 -10.11 -15.84 -14.81
CA GLY A 144 -11.06 -16.13 -13.74
C GLY A 144 -10.79 -17.41 -12.95
N ALA A 145 -9.60 -18.00 -13.09
CA ALA A 145 -9.13 -19.14 -12.30
C ALA A 145 -8.04 -18.70 -11.32
N ALA A 146 -8.12 -19.16 -10.07
CA ALA A 146 -7.06 -18.95 -9.10
C ALA A 146 -5.80 -19.71 -9.55
N THR A 147 -4.73 -18.97 -9.77
CA THR A 147 -3.42 -19.45 -10.22
C THR A 147 -2.39 -19.12 -9.15
N GLU A 148 -1.63 -20.12 -8.75
CA GLU A 148 -0.50 -19.96 -7.85
C GLU A 148 0.73 -19.56 -8.68
N VAL A 149 1.37 -18.47 -8.29
CA VAL A 149 2.57 -17.93 -8.95
C VAL A 149 3.67 -17.86 -7.91
N ASP A 150 4.74 -18.61 -8.14
CA ASP A 150 5.94 -18.64 -7.30
C ASP A 150 6.96 -17.64 -7.83
N PHE A 151 7.53 -16.82 -6.96
CA PHE A 151 8.58 -15.86 -7.30
C PHE A 151 9.97 -16.31 -6.82
N SER A 152 10.09 -17.54 -6.32
CA SER A 152 11.31 -18.05 -5.72
C SER A 152 12.41 -18.27 -6.76
N GLY A 153 13.57 -17.65 -6.52
CA GLY A 153 14.75 -17.80 -7.38
C GLY A 153 14.73 -16.97 -8.67
N ASP A 154 13.66 -16.21 -8.92
CA ASP A 154 13.55 -15.30 -10.07
C ASP A 154 14.19 -13.92 -9.81
N TYR A 155 14.50 -13.61 -8.55
CA TYR A 155 15.02 -12.30 -8.11
C TYR A 155 16.33 -12.42 -7.33
N ASP A 156 17.07 -11.31 -7.19
CA ASP A 156 18.30 -11.21 -6.39
C ASP A 156 17.99 -11.25 -4.86
N GLY A 157 17.53 -12.42 -4.42
CA GLY A 157 17.29 -12.77 -3.03
C GLY A 157 15.82 -12.94 -2.65
N ASP A 158 15.60 -13.75 -1.62
CA ASP A 158 14.28 -14.09 -1.07
C ASP A 158 13.49 -12.85 -0.61
N ALA A 159 14.18 -11.80 -0.16
CA ALA A 159 13.53 -10.56 0.28
C ALA A 159 12.76 -9.88 -0.87
N VAL A 160 13.36 -9.82 -2.06
CA VAL A 160 12.71 -9.27 -3.25
C VAL A 160 11.60 -10.21 -3.71
N SER A 161 11.86 -11.53 -3.73
CA SER A 161 10.85 -12.53 -4.11
C SER A 161 9.55 -12.40 -3.28
N ARG A 162 9.65 -12.18 -1.96
CA ARG A 162 8.49 -11.94 -1.08
C ARG A 162 7.77 -10.63 -1.38
N LEU A 163 8.51 -9.57 -1.72
CA LEU A 163 7.91 -8.31 -2.16
C LEU A 163 7.15 -8.47 -3.47
N GLN A 164 7.64 -9.29 -4.42
CA GLN A 164 6.94 -9.51 -5.68
C GLN A 164 5.69 -10.36 -5.51
N ALA A 165 5.73 -11.37 -4.65
CA ALA A 165 4.53 -12.10 -4.24
C ALA A 165 3.48 -11.15 -3.64
N LEU A 166 3.89 -10.22 -2.77
CA LEU A 166 3.01 -9.18 -2.24
C LEU A 166 2.47 -8.27 -3.35
N ASN A 167 3.33 -7.75 -4.23
CA ASN A 167 2.95 -6.87 -5.33
C ASN A 167 1.91 -7.51 -6.24
N ALA A 168 2.07 -8.80 -6.56
CA ALA A 168 1.15 -9.56 -7.39
C ALA A 168 -0.30 -9.53 -6.87
N THR A 169 -0.50 -9.51 -5.55
CA THR A 169 -1.85 -9.48 -4.95
C THR A 169 -2.58 -8.14 -5.09
N ILE A 170 -1.84 -7.06 -5.36
CA ILE A 170 -2.35 -5.68 -5.44
C ILE A 170 -1.92 -4.98 -6.74
N MET A 171 -1.50 -5.77 -7.73
CA MET A 171 -1.01 -5.26 -8.99
C MET A 171 -2.18 -4.70 -9.81
N ALA A 172 -2.05 -3.49 -10.35
CA ALA A 172 -3.04 -2.94 -11.25
C ALA A 172 -2.39 -2.31 -12.49
N SER A 173 -2.91 -2.67 -13.66
CA SER A 173 -2.58 -2.01 -14.92
C SER A 173 -3.33 -0.68 -15.05
N GLU A 174 -4.56 -0.62 -14.55
CA GLU A 174 -5.46 0.52 -14.70
C GLU A 174 -6.34 0.68 -13.45
N VAL A 175 -6.62 1.93 -13.06
CA VAL A 175 -7.52 2.28 -11.96
C VAL A 175 -8.65 3.17 -12.48
N TYR A 176 -9.88 2.84 -12.13
CA TYR A 176 -11.10 3.50 -12.58
C TYR A 176 -11.94 4.00 -11.42
N ASN A 177 -12.56 5.15 -11.62
CA ASN A 177 -13.57 5.69 -10.73
C ASN A 177 -14.39 6.78 -11.43
N ASP A 178 -15.52 7.10 -10.82
CA ASP A 178 -16.33 8.26 -11.17
C ASP A 178 -15.70 9.53 -10.60
N TYR A 179 -15.88 10.64 -11.30
CA TYR A 179 -15.56 11.96 -10.79
C TYR A 179 -16.73 12.93 -10.95
N VAL A 180 -16.84 13.85 -9.98
CA VAL A 180 -17.79 14.97 -10.02
C VAL A 180 -17.12 16.24 -9.46
N THR A 181 -17.19 17.32 -10.23
CA THR A 181 -16.60 18.63 -9.98
C THR A 181 -17.59 19.78 -10.24
N ASP A 182 -18.90 19.47 -10.33
CA ASP A 182 -19.95 20.44 -10.57
C ASP A 182 -20.03 21.52 -9.46
N THR A 183 -19.75 22.75 -9.87
CA THR A 183 -19.74 23.93 -8.98
C THR A 183 -21.12 24.31 -8.47
N ALA A 184 -22.22 23.96 -9.15
CA ALA A 184 -23.58 24.27 -8.72
C ALA A 184 -23.96 23.56 -7.41
N ILE A 185 -23.33 22.42 -7.14
CA ILE A 185 -23.46 21.64 -5.90
C ILE A 185 -22.14 21.59 -5.11
N ALA A 186 -21.19 22.46 -5.47
CA ALA A 186 -19.83 22.52 -4.94
C ALA A 186 -19.22 21.12 -4.72
N ALA A 187 -19.33 20.29 -5.77
CA ALA A 187 -18.79 18.95 -5.77
C ALA A 187 -17.27 18.95 -5.89
N THR A 188 -16.61 18.09 -5.13
CA THR A 188 -15.16 17.86 -5.22
C THR A 188 -14.90 16.35 -5.17
N THR A 189 -13.95 15.89 -5.98
CA THR A 189 -13.52 14.48 -6.03
C THR A 189 -12.02 14.39 -5.86
N ASP A 190 -11.58 13.50 -4.97
CA ASP A 190 -10.18 13.14 -4.75
C ASP A 190 -10.02 11.63 -4.83
N TRP A 191 -8.97 11.16 -5.48
CA TRP A 191 -8.57 9.75 -5.46
C TRP A 191 -7.29 9.61 -4.67
N LEU A 192 -7.30 8.85 -3.58
CA LEU A 192 -6.09 8.53 -2.84
C LEU A 192 -5.51 7.24 -3.38
N MET A 193 -4.38 7.35 -4.08
CA MET A 193 -3.61 6.22 -4.57
C MET A 193 -2.46 5.93 -3.61
N THR A 194 -2.35 4.68 -3.16
CA THR A 194 -1.31 4.22 -2.23
C THR A 194 -0.50 3.10 -2.86
N PHE A 195 0.82 3.15 -2.73
CA PHE A 195 1.79 2.19 -3.23
C PHE A 195 2.56 1.58 -2.04
N PRO A 196 2.00 0.56 -1.35
CA PRO A 196 2.48 0.12 -0.04
C PRO A 196 3.92 -0.40 -0.02
N THR A 197 4.39 -0.96 -1.15
CA THR A 197 5.71 -1.56 -1.27
C THR A 197 6.77 -0.58 -1.78
N LYS A 198 6.39 0.59 -2.31
CA LYS A 198 7.29 1.50 -3.05
C LYS A 198 8.61 1.78 -2.34
N ALA A 199 8.62 2.06 -1.02
CA ALA A 199 9.86 2.30 -0.27
C ALA A 199 10.89 1.16 -0.39
N PHE A 200 10.45 -0.09 -0.51
CA PHE A 200 11.34 -1.24 -0.64
C PHE A 200 11.97 -1.36 -2.04
N HIS A 201 11.36 -0.72 -3.03
CA HIS A 201 11.82 -0.74 -4.42
C HIS A 201 12.69 0.45 -4.80
N VAL A 202 12.50 1.60 -4.13
CA VAL A 202 13.13 2.87 -4.54
C VAL A 202 14.02 3.50 -3.46
N SER A 203 14.04 2.93 -2.25
CA SER A 203 14.77 3.49 -1.11
C SER A 203 15.39 2.41 -0.22
N ASN A 204 15.83 2.77 1.00
CA ASN A 204 16.37 1.82 1.99
C ASN A 204 17.64 1.07 1.57
N GLY A 205 18.53 1.72 0.81
CA GLY A 205 19.83 1.17 0.45
C GLY A 205 19.85 0.37 -0.86
N VAL A 206 18.73 0.32 -1.57
CA VAL A 206 18.72 -0.11 -2.98
C VAL A 206 19.54 0.89 -3.81
N THR A 207 20.41 0.36 -4.67
CA THR A 207 21.28 1.17 -5.53
C THR A 207 20.71 1.40 -6.91
N GLU A 208 19.71 0.61 -7.29
CA GLU A 208 18.95 0.67 -8.55
C GLU A 208 17.47 0.44 -8.21
N PRO A 209 16.50 1.02 -8.97
CA PRO A 209 15.09 0.75 -8.78
C PRO A 209 14.78 -0.74 -8.98
N VAL A 210 14.01 -1.32 -8.08
CA VAL A 210 13.51 -2.69 -8.24
C VAL A 210 12.14 -2.64 -8.88
N GLU A 211 11.91 -3.44 -9.93
CA GLU A 211 10.61 -3.55 -10.59
C GLU A 211 9.46 -3.81 -9.60
N PRO A 212 8.25 -3.29 -9.83
CA PRO A 212 7.81 -2.60 -11.04
C PRO A 212 8.01 -1.07 -10.99
N PHE A 213 8.67 -0.53 -9.96
CA PHE A 213 8.97 0.90 -9.88
C PHE A 213 10.24 1.23 -10.65
N SER A 214 10.30 2.42 -11.24
CA SER A 214 11.37 2.79 -12.18
C SER A 214 12.29 3.91 -11.73
N GLU A 215 11.96 4.59 -10.64
CA GLU A 215 12.70 5.78 -10.20
C GLU A 215 13.20 5.64 -8.77
N LEU A 216 14.50 5.89 -8.55
CA LEU A 216 15.05 5.95 -7.20
C LEU A 216 14.55 7.17 -6.44
N TRP A 217 14.47 7.03 -5.11
CA TRP A 217 14.17 8.15 -4.24
C TRP A 217 15.31 9.17 -4.26
N THR A 218 15.03 10.36 -4.79
CA THR A 218 16.00 11.47 -4.90
C THR A 218 16.21 12.26 -3.61
N GLY A 219 15.59 11.82 -2.50
CA GLY A 219 15.47 12.60 -1.26
C GLY A 219 14.26 13.53 -1.23
N GLN A 220 13.55 13.68 -2.36
CA GLN A 220 12.34 14.51 -2.48
C GLN A 220 11.18 13.76 -3.14
N SER A 221 11.46 12.96 -4.17
CA SER A 221 10.45 12.21 -4.93
C SER A 221 11.03 10.97 -5.61
N ALA A 222 10.16 10.02 -5.94
CA ALA A 222 10.38 8.92 -6.88
C ALA A 222 9.11 8.80 -7.74
N CYS A 223 9.07 9.44 -8.91
CA CYS A 223 7.83 9.65 -9.67
C CYS A 223 7.57 8.54 -10.68
N GLU A 224 6.37 7.97 -10.60
CA GLU A 224 5.85 7.08 -11.64
C GLU A 224 4.91 7.87 -12.54
N PRO A 225 5.22 8.11 -13.83
CA PRO A 225 4.26 8.71 -14.74
C PRO A 225 3.15 7.72 -15.09
N THR A 226 1.93 8.23 -15.19
CA THR A 226 0.71 7.44 -15.42
C THR A 226 -0.19 8.20 -16.38
N SER A 227 -0.98 7.53 -17.20
CA SER A 227 -1.80 8.22 -18.21
C SER A 227 -3.22 8.44 -17.71
N LEU A 228 -3.70 9.68 -17.73
CA LEU A 228 -5.09 10.01 -17.41
C LEU A 228 -5.95 9.98 -18.68
N GLY A 229 -6.95 9.10 -18.67
CA GLY A 229 -8.10 9.17 -19.57
C GLY A 229 -9.33 9.65 -18.80
N ALA A 230 -10.09 10.59 -19.34
CA ALA A 230 -11.38 10.99 -18.78
C ALA A 230 -12.44 10.99 -19.88
N VAL A 231 -13.67 10.64 -19.53
CA VAL A 231 -14.84 10.73 -20.40
C VAL A 231 -16.00 11.33 -19.62
N ASP A 232 -16.89 12.04 -20.31
CA ASP A 232 -18.15 12.50 -19.70
C ASP A 232 -19.12 11.32 -19.45
N ARG A 233 -20.30 11.63 -18.89
CA ARG A 233 -21.33 10.61 -18.63
C ARG A 233 -21.92 9.99 -19.90
N GLU A 234 -21.60 10.54 -21.06
CA GLU A 234 -22.05 10.16 -22.38
C GLU A 234 -20.91 9.52 -23.21
N GLU A 235 -19.79 9.17 -22.57
CA GLU A 235 -18.58 8.56 -23.15
C GLU A 235 -17.87 9.42 -24.21
N SER A 236 -18.10 10.74 -24.23
CA SER A 236 -17.34 11.66 -25.06
C SER A 236 -15.94 11.85 -24.48
N THR A 237 -14.92 11.69 -25.31
CA THR A 237 -13.52 11.92 -24.96
C THR A 237 -13.16 13.40 -25.13
N PRO A 238 -12.27 13.95 -24.27
CA PRO A 238 -11.71 15.27 -24.47
C PRO A 238 -10.89 15.32 -25.78
N PRO A 239 -10.86 16.46 -26.51
CA PRO A 239 -9.90 16.65 -27.57
C PRO A 239 -8.48 16.67 -26.95
N PRO A 240 -7.43 16.27 -27.71
CA PRO A 240 -6.07 16.24 -27.20
C PRO A 240 -5.66 17.60 -26.61
N PRO A 241 -4.92 17.62 -25.48
CA PRO A 241 -4.45 18.86 -24.90
C PRO A 241 -3.61 19.67 -25.91
N PRO A 242 -3.58 21.01 -25.82
CA PRO A 242 -2.72 21.82 -26.66
C PRO A 242 -1.25 21.38 -26.53
N ALA A 243 -0.54 21.27 -27.64
CA ALA A 243 0.87 20.87 -27.64
C ALA A 243 1.73 21.73 -26.68
N PRO A 244 2.79 21.15 -26.07
CA PRO A 244 3.68 21.88 -25.16
C PRO A 244 4.17 23.20 -25.80
N GLY A 245 3.90 24.32 -25.12
CA GLY A 245 4.26 25.67 -25.59
C GLY A 245 3.18 26.42 -26.36
N SER A 246 1.96 25.89 -26.48
CA SER A 246 0.81 26.63 -27.02
C SER A 246 0.15 27.49 -25.93
N ALA A 247 0.06 28.81 -26.18
CA ALA A 247 -0.63 29.77 -25.32
C ALA A 247 -2.16 29.68 -25.54
N GLY A 248 -2.77 28.58 -25.09
CA GLY A 248 -4.20 28.52 -24.85
C GLY A 248 -4.57 29.34 -23.60
N PRO A 249 -5.84 29.72 -23.42
CA PRO A 249 -6.27 30.36 -22.18
C PRO A 249 -6.10 29.39 -21.01
N ASP A 250 -5.23 29.77 -20.08
CA ASP A 250 -4.98 29.09 -18.82
C ASP A 250 -6.19 29.28 -17.90
N PHE A 251 -7.09 28.29 -17.92
CA PHE A 251 -8.33 28.27 -17.14
C PHE A 251 -8.22 27.36 -15.92
N SER A 252 -7.27 27.59 -15.01
CA SER A 252 -7.44 27.35 -13.56
C SER A 252 -6.18 27.76 -12.78
N PRO A 253 -6.32 28.31 -11.56
CA PRO A 253 -5.17 28.47 -10.67
C PRO A 253 -4.61 27.08 -10.34
N ALA A 254 -3.32 26.87 -10.59
CA ALA A 254 -2.61 25.68 -10.17
C ALA A 254 -2.74 25.50 -8.64
N PRO A 255 -3.03 24.29 -8.12
CA PRO A 255 -2.88 24.00 -6.70
C PRO A 255 -1.45 24.36 -6.25
N PRO A 256 -1.23 24.80 -4.99
CA PRO A 256 0.11 24.97 -4.47
C PRO A 256 0.90 23.67 -4.65
N THR A 257 1.97 23.72 -5.44
CA THR A 257 2.71 22.55 -5.88
C THR A 257 3.34 21.85 -4.68
N PRO A 258 3.05 20.56 -4.41
CA PRO A 258 3.94 19.73 -3.62
C PRO A 258 5.36 19.76 -4.22
N PRO A 259 6.40 19.36 -3.47
CA PRO A 259 7.74 19.20 -4.05
C PRO A 259 7.78 18.02 -5.06
N GLY A 260 7.23 18.25 -6.26
CA GLY A 260 7.17 17.30 -7.37
C GLY A 260 6.79 18.01 -8.68
N PRO A 261 7.09 17.41 -9.85
CA PRO A 261 6.71 18.00 -11.15
C PRO A 261 5.19 18.04 -11.29
N ALA A 262 4.65 19.13 -11.81
CA ALA A 262 3.25 19.18 -12.22
C ALA A 262 3.05 18.41 -13.54
N PRO A 263 1.87 17.81 -13.79
CA PRO A 263 1.54 17.23 -15.09
C PRO A 263 1.70 18.30 -16.19
N SER A 264 2.42 17.96 -17.27
CA SER A 264 2.60 18.86 -18.43
C SER A 264 1.75 18.45 -19.65
N ASN A 265 1.16 17.26 -19.58
CA ASN A 265 0.29 16.59 -20.53
C ASN A 265 -0.64 15.65 -19.72
N ASN A 266 -1.27 14.67 -20.37
CA ASN A 266 -2.10 13.68 -19.68
C ASN A 266 -1.29 12.70 -18.80
N ASP A 267 0.05 12.82 -18.75
CA ASP A 267 0.88 12.04 -17.83
C ASP A 267 0.81 12.67 -16.43
N VAL A 268 0.18 11.94 -15.50
CA VAL A 268 0.05 12.27 -14.08
C VAL A 268 1.22 11.65 -13.31
N PRO A 269 2.10 12.45 -12.67
CA PRO A 269 3.24 11.93 -11.91
C PRO A 269 2.82 11.51 -10.49
N LEU A 270 2.97 10.23 -10.17
CA LEU A 270 2.70 9.67 -8.85
C LEU A 270 4.00 9.48 -8.08
N CYS A 271 4.37 10.50 -7.29
CA CYS A 271 5.72 10.65 -6.72
C CYS A 271 5.93 10.04 -5.34
N TYR A 272 4.86 9.78 -4.61
CA TYR A 272 4.91 9.38 -3.21
C TYR A 272 4.23 8.03 -3.01
N GLU A 273 4.50 7.41 -1.85
CA GLU A 273 3.78 6.21 -1.40
C GLU A 273 2.28 6.46 -1.30
N ALA A 274 1.85 7.69 -0.98
CA ALA A 274 0.45 8.10 -0.99
C ALA A 274 0.31 9.40 -1.78
N THR A 275 -0.50 9.39 -2.82
CA THR A 275 -0.74 10.54 -3.72
C THR A 275 -2.24 10.78 -3.84
N ILE A 276 -2.65 12.05 -3.74
CA ILE A 276 -4.04 12.46 -3.97
C ILE A 276 -4.15 12.96 -5.41
N VAL A 277 -4.94 12.30 -6.25
CA VAL A 277 -5.31 12.83 -7.57
C VAL A 277 -6.57 13.68 -7.39
N GLN A 278 -6.42 15.00 -7.49
CA GLN A 278 -7.46 15.99 -7.20
C GLN A 278 -8.15 16.42 -8.50
N PHE A 279 -9.43 16.11 -8.64
CA PHE A 279 -10.23 16.48 -9.83
C PHE A 279 -10.83 17.88 -9.72
N GLY A 280 -11.10 18.36 -8.51
CA GLY A 280 -11.66 19.69 -8.26
C GLY A 280 -10.60 20.79 -8.16
N THR A 281 -11.04 22.04 -8.01
CA THR A 281 -10.15 23.17 -7.66
C THR A 281 -9.73 23.16 -6.20
N GLU A 282 -10.43 22.40 -5.37
CA GLU A 282 -10.12 22.15 -3.97
C GLU A 282 -10.18 20.64 -3.68
N SER A 283 -9.37 20.19 -2.72
CA SER A 283 -9.40 18.81 -2.24
C SER A 283 -10.69 18.52 -1.44
N ALA A 284 -11.32 17.39 -1.76
CA ALA A 284 -12.41 16.81 -0.97
C ALA A 284 -11.93 16.35 0.42
N MET A 285 -10.73 15.77 0.51
CA MET A 285 -10.10 15.29 1.74
C MET A 285 -9.58 16.43 2.63
N GLY A 286 -9.32 17.61 2.04
CA GLY A 286 -8.83 18.79 2.75
C GLY A 286 -7.31 18.85 2.89
N SER A 287 -6.56 18.20 1.99
CA SER A 287 -5.09 18.21 1.98
C SER A 287 -4.57 18.48 0.57
N ASP A 288 -3.55 19.34 0.47
CA ASP A 288 -2.83 19.69 -0.76
C ASP A 288 -1.38 19.19 -0.76
N THR A 289 -0.90 18.60 0.35
CA THR A 289 0.53 18.29 0.56
C THR A 289 1.08 17.20 -0.35
N VAL A 290 0.21 16.30 -0.82
CA VAL A 290 0.55 15.20 -1.73
C VAL A 290 -0.40 15.16 -2.93
N ALA A 291 -1.00 16.32 -3.25
CA ALA A 291 -2.04 16.42 -4.26
C ALA A 291 -1.46 16.73 -5.65
N VAL A 292 -1.94 16.01 -6.66
CA VAL A 292 -1.71 16.28 -8.07
C VAL A 292 -3.06 16.66 -8.68
N GLY A 293 -3.17 17.91 -9.12
CA GLY A 293 -4.39 18.43 -9.74
C GLY A 293 -4.53 17.99 -11.19
N VAL A 294 -5.70 17.47 -11.55
CA VAL A 294 -6.00 16.99 -12.92
C VAL A 294 -7.16 17.74 -13.58
N ASN A 295 -7.69 18.78 -12.92
CA ASN A 295 -8.89 19.47 -13.37
C ASN A 295 -8.76 20.11 -14.78
N ALA A 296 -7.54 20.46 -15.19
CA ALA A 296 -7.26 21.04 -16.51
C ALA A 296 -7.40 20.04 -17.67
N PHE A 297 -7.47 18.74 -17.37
CA PHE A 297 -7.58 17.64 -18.34
C PHE A 297 -9.02 17.09 -18.42
N LEU A 298 -9.98 17.73 -17.74
CA LEU A 298 -11.38 17.32 -17.72
C LEU A 298 -12.20 18.20 -18.65
N ASP A 299 -12.99 17.56 -19.52
CA ASP A 299 -13.88 18.25 -20.46
C ASP A 299 -15.31 18.40 -19.95
N ALA A 300 -15.67 17.65 -18.92
CA ALA A 300 -16.97 17.67 -18.28
C ALA A 300 -16.82 17.75 -16.76
N SER A 301 -17.83 18.28 -16.09
CA SER A 301 -17.87 18.37 -14.62
C SER A 301 -18.26 17.06 -13.94
N ASN A 302 -18.57 16.02 -14.70
CA ASN A 302 -18.91 14.70 -14.20
C ASN A 302 -18.69 13.64 -15.27
N GLY A 303 -18.27 12.46 -14.86
CA GLY A 303 -17.97 11.36 -15.76
C GLY A 303 -17.14 10.27 -15.10
N TRP A 304 -16.39 9.55 -15.92
CA TRP A 304 -15.46 8.50 -15.51
C TRP A 304 -14.04 8.90 -15.86
N ALA A 305 -13.10 8.48 -15.02
CA ALA A 305 -11.69 8.59 -15.35
C ALA A 305 -11.00 7.23 -15.20
N THR A 306 -9.87 7.13 -15.87
CA THR A 306 -8.94 6.00 -15.85
C THR A 306 -7.55 6.55 -15.61
N ILE A 307 -6.82 5.98 -14.67
CA ILE A 307 -5.38 6.17 -14.54
C ILE A 307 -4.72 4.87 -15.00
N SER A 308 -4.05 4.93 -16.15
CA SER A 308 -3.34 3.78 -16.72
C SER A 308 -1.88 3.79 -16.29
N MET A 309 -1.43 2.66 -15.77
CA MET A 309 -0.06 2.37 -15.37
C MET A 309 0.72 1.67 -16.49
N LEU A 310 0.05 1.31 -17.58
CA LEU A 310 0.66 0.61 -18.69
C LEU A 310 1.69 1.50 -19.40
N PRO A 311 2.91 1.00 -19.66
CA PRO A 311 3.93 1.77 -20.38
C PRO A 311 3.46 2.26 -21.76
N ALA A 312 2.67 1.44 -22.45
CA ALA A 312 2.10 1.75 -23.76
C ALA A 312 1.05 2.88 -23.75
N ALA A 313 0.53 3.27 -22.58
CA ALA A 313 -0.47 4.34 -22.45
C ALA A 313 0.16 5.74 -22.28
N LEU A 314 1.48 5.82 -22.06
CA LEU A 314 2.20 7.06 -21.80
C LEU A 314 2.59 7.76 -23.11
N ASP A 315 2.60 9.10 -23.12
CA ASP A 315 2.91 9.91 -24.30
C ASP A 315 4.43 10.11 -24.53
N GLY A 316 5.26 9.18 -24.03
CA GLY A 316 6.69 9.10 -24.34
C GLY A 316 7.66 9.76 -23.35
N THR A 317 7.24 9.98 -22.09
CA THR A 317 8.03 10.72 -21.07
C THR A 317 8.67 9.86 -19.97
N LEU A 318 8.81 8.54 -20.15
CA LEU A 318 9.59 7.73 -19.20
C LEU A 318 11.08 7.86 -19.51
N ASP A 319 11.84 8.36 -18.54
CA ASP A 319 13.28 8.17 -18.49
C ASP A 319 13.59 6.67 -18.29
N LEU A 320 14.79 6.25 -18.69
CA LEU A 320 15.22 4.85 -18.72
C LEU A 320 15.14 4.21 -17.32
N CYS A 321 14.37 3.14 -17.12
CA CYS A 321 14.56 2.26 -15.95
C CYS A 321 15.93 1.59 -16.09
N GLY A 322 16.90 2.08 -15.33
CA GLY A 322 18.18 1.40 -15.18
C GLY A 322 18.01 0.16 -14.32
N THR A 323 18.42 -0.98 -14.87
CA THR A 323 18.84 -2.18 -14.13
C THR A 323 17.71 -2.96 -13.45
N ASP A 324 17.24 -4.01 -14.12
CA ASP A 324 16.42 -5.12 -13.60
C ASP A 324 17.18 -5.98 -12.56
N GLY A 325 17.88 -5.39 -11.59
CA GLY A 325 18.73 -6.15 -10.67
C GLY A 325 19.94 -6.86 -11.32
N ASP A 326 20.10 -6.91 -12.64
CA ASP A 326 21.32 -7.42 -13.29
C ASP A 326 22.37 -6.32 -13.45
N SER A 327 23.28 -6.23 -12.49
CA SER A 327 24.43 -5.29 -12.54
C SER A 327 25.46 -5.58 -13.65
N THR A 328 25.30 -6.64 -14.47
CA THR A 328 26.38 -7.17 -15.31
C THR A 328 26.22 -7.00 -16.82
N THR A 329 25.06 -6.57 -17.32
CA THR A 329 24.81 -6.48 -18.78
C THR A 329 24.43 -5.08 -19.25
N LEU A 330 25.45 -4.27 -19.55
CA LEU A 330 25.33 -2.96 -20.21
C LEU A 330 24.55 -2.88 -21.55
N PRO A 331 24.22 -3.97 -22.29
CA PRO A 331 23.41 -3.86 -23.51
C PRO A 331 21.88 -3.77 -23.29
N ASP A 332 21.34 -3.99 -22.09
CA ASP A 332 19.88 -4.16 -21.89
C ASP A 332 19.09 -2.85 -21.66
N GLN A 333 19.71 -1.71 -21.95
CA GLN A 333 19.07 -0.39 -21.83
C GLN A 333 18.27 -0.03 -23.10
N THR A 334 17.25 -0.80 -23.44
CA THR A 334 16.35 -0.43 -24.56
C THR A 334 14.88 -0.53 -24.21
N ASP A 335 14.19 0.61 -24.30
CA ASP A 335 12.73 0.84 -24.22
C ASP A 335 12.11 0.96 -22.80
N PRO A 336 10.98 1.70 -22.63
CA PRO A 336 10.55 2.28 -21.35
C PRO A 336 10.17 1.22 -20.32
N CYS A 337 10.25 1.60 -19.04
CA CYS A 337 9.97 0.78 -17.86
C CYS A 337 8.87 -0.25 -18.09
N ASP A 338 9.26 -1.52 -18.26
CA ASP A 338 8.33 -2.61 -18.57
C ASP A 338 7.28 -2.80 -17.47
N ARG A 339 7.53 -2.27 -16.25
CA ARG A 339 6.60 -2.27 -15.11
C ARG A 339 6.01 -3.65 -14.87
N THR A 340 6.84 -4.65 -15.10
CA THR A 340 6.43 -6.04 -15.12
C THR A 340 7.11 -6.74 -13.97
N ILE A 341 6.38 -7.60 -13.27
CA ILE A 341 6.94 -8.59 -12.36
C ILE A 341 6.73 -9.96 -13.00
N THR A 342 7.68 -10.86 -12.82
CA THR A 342 7.68 -12.19 -13.41
C THR A 342 7.80 -13.23 -12.32
N GLY A 343 6.88 -14.20 -12.28
CA GLY A 343 7.03 -15.41 -11.50
C GLY A 343 6.78 -16.65 -12.35
N ASP A 344 6.89 -17.83 -11.75
CA ASP A 344 6.61 -19.11 -12.39
C ASP A 344 5.28 -19.69 -11.94
N SER A 345 4.51 -20.20 -12.90
CA SER A 345 3.40 -21.10 -12.62
C SER A 345 3.57 -22.39 -13.42
N ALA A 346 4.02 -23.45 -12.74
CA ALA A 346 4.17 -24.80 -13.29
C ALA A 346 5.19 -24.90 -14.44
N GLY A 347 6.32 -24.19 -14.34
CA GLY A 347 7.41 -24.18 -15.30
C GLY A 347 7.19 -23.23 -16.49
N ALA A 348 6.34 -22.21 -16.31
CA ALA A 348 6.05 -21.20 -17.31
C ALA A 348 5.95 -19.82 -16.65
N ASP A 349 6.60 -18.84 -17.28
CA ASP A 349 6.61 -17.45 -16.83
C ASP A 349 5.20 -16.85 -16.83
N VAL A 350 4.88 -16.14 -15.75
CA VAL A 350 3.68 -15.35 -15.53
C VAL A 350 4.08 -13.91 -15.29
N ASN A 351 3.88 -13.07 -16.31
CA ASN A 351 4.22 -11.66 -16.30
C ASN A 351 2.99 -10.84 -15.87
N MET A 352 3.17 -9.91 -14.93
CA MET A 352 2.13 -8.98 -14.51
C MET A 352 2.59 -7.54 -14.68
N THR A 353 1.87 -6.75 -15.46
CA THR A 353 2.26 -5.39 -15.83
C THR A 353 1.39 -4.32 -15.15
N GLY A 354 2.01 -3.28 -14.60
CA GLY A 354 1.33 -2.15 -13.95
C GLY A 354 2.08 -1.59 -12.74
N LEU A 355 1.37 -1.19 -11.68
CA LEU A 355 1.96 -0.86 -10.38
C LEU A 355 1.14 -1.47 -9.23
N PRO A 356 1.77 -1.83 -8.09
CA PRO A 356 1.06 -2.33 -6.92
C PRO A 356 0.37 -1.17 -6.22
N VAL A 357 -0.94 -1.04 -6.41
CA VAL A 357 -1.71 0.13 -5.97
C VAL A 357 -3.00 -0.28 -5.28
N VAL A 358 -3.25 0.35 -4.14
CA VAL A 358 -4.51 0.27 -3.38
C VAL A 358 -5.00 1.67 -3.06
N GLY A 359 -6.26 1.81 -2.66
CA GLY A 359 -6.79 3.11 -2.26
C GLY A 359 -8.28 3.26 -2.48
N PHE A 360 -8.73 4.49 -2.47
CA PHE A 360 -10.14 4.83 -2.61
C PHE A 360 -10.34 6.21 -3.22
N ALA A 361 -11.47 6.40 -3.88
CA ALA A 361 -11.98 7.71 -4.22
C ALA A 361 -12.92 8.24 -3.15
N VAL A 362 -12.92 9.55 -2.97
CA VAL A 362 -13.94 10.27 -2.20
C VAL A 362 -14.60 11.33 -3.05
N GLN A 363 -15.89 11.52 -2.80
CA GLN A 363 -16.68 12.57 -3.41
C GLN A 363 -17.42 13.33 -2.30
N LYS A 364 -17.41 14.65 -2.40
CA LYS A 364 -18.11 15.53 -1.47
C LYS A 364 -19.08 16.41 -2.24
N TYR A 365 -20.28 16.58 -1.69
CA TYR A 365 -21.32 17.45 -2.22
C TYR A 365 -21.80 18.42 -1.15
N VAL A 366 -22.08 19.67 -1.52
CA VAL A 366 -22.51 20.71 -0.59
C VAL A 366 -23.82 21.31 -1.06
N ASN A 367 -24.85 21.24 -0.22
CA ASN A 367 -26.10 21.95 -0.47
C ASN A 367 -26.04 23.37 0.12
N GLY A 368 -25.57 24.32 -0.68
CA GLY A 368 -25.45 25.73 -0.29
C GLY A 368 -26.78 26.38 0.14
N SER A 369 -27.91 25.94 -0.40
CA SER A 369 -29.24 26.47 -0.03
C SER A 369 -29.72 26.03 1.35
N ALA A 370 -29.38 24.80 1.75
CA ALA A 370 -29.65 24.31 3.10
C ALA A 370 -28.69 24.95 4.12
N ASN A 371 -27.42 25.11 3.75
CA ASN A 371 -26.41 25.81 4.58
C ASN A 371 -26.82 27.25 4.87
N SER A 372 -27.30 28.00 3.87
CA SER A 372 -27.78 29.37 4.05
C SER A 372 -29.06 29.47 4.88
N SER A 373 -29.80 28.35 5.01
CA SER A 373 -30.96 28.22 5.89
C SER A 373 -30.61 27.77 7.33
N GLY A 374 -29.31 27.65 7.64
CA GLY A 374 -28.80 27.30 8.96
C GLY A 374 -28.59 25.81 9.21
N ALA A 375 -28.78 24.95 8.20
CA ALA A 375 -28.54 23.51 8.30
C ALA A 375 -27.26 23.12 7.56
N LEU A 376 -26.28 22.51 8.25
CA LEU A 376 -25.11 21.95 7.58
C LEU A 376 -25.51 20.71 6.77
N ALA A 377 -25.45 20.83 5.45
CA ALA A 377 -25.87 19.82 4.48
C ALA A 377 -24.73 19.49 3.52
N ASN A 378 -23.74 18.80 4.07
CA ASN A 378 -22.58 18.30 3.34
C ASN A 378 -22.66 16.76 3.31
N TYR A 379 -22.38 16.17 2.16
CA TYR A 379 -22.49 14.74 1.94
C TYR A 379 -21.13 14.22 1.48
N GLY A 380 -20.59 13.24 2.19
CA GLY A 380 -19.36 12.54 1.83
C GLY A 380 -19.67 11.13 1.35
N MET A 381 -19.00 10.70 0.29
CA MET A 381 -19.00 9.34 -0.21
C MET A 381 -17.56 8.89 -0.40
N SER A 382 -17.33 7.61 -0.19
CA SER A 382 -16.08 6.92 -0.48
C SER A 382 -16.37 5.65 -1.25
N THR A 383 -15.45 5.26 -2.12
CA THR A 383 -15.53 4.00 -2.87
C THR A 383 -14.13 3.48 -3.14
N GLU A 384 -13.94 2.17 -2.97
CA GLU A 384 -12.71 1.49 -3.36
C GLU A 384 -12.43 1.70 -4.85
N HIS A 385 -11.15 1.75 -5.22
CA HIS A 385 -10.77 1.74 -6.63
C HIS A 385 -11.32 0.50 -7.33
N LYS A 386 -11.81 0.66 -8.57
CA LYS A 386 -11.97 -0.46 -9.48
C LYS A 386 -10.66 -0.55 -10.24
N SER A 387 -10.10 -1.74 -10.39
CA SER A 387 -8.83 -1.94 -11.07
C SER A 387 -8.94 -3.05 -12.09
N CYS A 388 -8.06 -2.99 -13.09
CA CYS A 388 -7.77 -4.11 -13.95
C CYS A 388 -6.35 -4.62 -13.71
N VAL A 389 -6.09 -5.89 -13.98
CA VAL A 389 -4.75 -6.49 -13.97
C VAL A 389 -4.40 -7.00 -15.37
N ALA A 390 -3.20 -6.67 -15.84
CA ALA A 390 -2.64 -7.20 -17.08
C ALA A 390 -1.69 -8.36 -16.74
N ILE A 391 -2.10 -9.59 -17.05
CA ILE A 391 -1.35 -10.82 -16.72
C ILE A 391 -1.14 -11.67 -17.97
N SER A 392 0.08 -12.15 -18.22
CA SER A 392 0.35 -13.05 -19.35
C SER A 392 -0.43 -14.35 -19.21
N GLY A 393 -0.99 -14.83 -20.33
CA GLY A 393 -1.87 -16.00 -20.34
C GLY A 393 -3.34 -15.64 -20.12
N ALA A 394 -3.67 -14.43 -19.68
CA ALA A 394 -5.04 -13.91 -19.75
C ALA A 394 -5.43 -13.55 -21.18
N ILE A 395 -6.70 -13.76 -21.54
CA ILE A 395 -7.25 -13.44 -22.87
C ILE A 395 -7.55 -11.93 -23.06
N ALA A 396 -7.62 -11.18 -21.95
CA ALA A 396 -7.81 -9.74 -21.85
C ALA A 396 -7.37 -9.28 -20.44
N ASN A 397 -7.27 -7.96 -20.21
CA ASN A 397 -7.11 -7.43 -18.85
C ASN A 397 -8.26 -7.91 -17.96
N GLU A 398 -7.95 -8.37 -16.76
CA GLU A 398 -8.96 -8.83 -15.81
C GLU A 398 -9.45 -7.66 -14.97
N CYS A 399 -10.73 -7.34 -15.15
CA CYS A 399 -11.52 -6.36 -14.41
C CYS A 399 -12.84 -7.06 -13.99
#